data_AF-A0A5K1I1F2-F1
#
_entry.id   AF-A0A5K1I1F2-F1
#
_cell.length_a   1.000
_cell.length_b   1.000
_cell.length_c   1.000
_cell.angle_alpha   90.00
_cell.angle_beta   90.00
_cell.angle_gamma   90.00
#
_symmetry.space_group_name_H-M   'P 1'
#
loop_
_entity.id
_entity.type
_entity.pdbx_description
1 polymer ?
#
loop_
_entity_poly.entity_id
_entity_poly.type
_entity_poly.pdbx_seq_one_letter_code
_entity_poly.pdbx_strand_id
1 'polypeptide(L)'
;EATRVIEPILTEVRKADDKLLLVELYLLESKINYRIRNFAKAKASLTASRANANNVYCSPSIIAEIDLMAGILYAQDQDYKTSYSYFYEALEPL
;
A
#
# COMPACT_ATOMS: atom_id res chain seq x y z
N GLU A 1 -17.04 6.72 3.87
CA GLU A 1 -17.10 6.31 5.29
C GLU A 1 -15.82 5.64 5.75
N ALA A 2 -15.27 4.67 5.01
CA ALA A 2 -14.03 3.96 5.37
C ALA A 2 -12.84 4.87 5.75
N THR A 3 -12.62 5.99 5.03
CA THR A 3 -11.54 6.94 5.35
C THR A 3 -11.69 7.58 6.74
N ARG A 4 -12.93 7.82 7.21
CA ARG A 4 -13.19 8.38 8.56
C ARG A 4 -12.87 7.40 9.68
N VAL A 5 -12.82 6.11 9.37
CA VAL A 5 -12.47 5.04 10.33
C VAL A 5 -10.95 4.81 10.34
N ILE A 6 -10.29 4.87 9.18
CA ILE A 6 -8.86 4.54 9.09
C ILE A 6 -7.94 5.62 9.65
N GLU A 7 -8.31 6.91 9.52
CA GLU A 7 -7.51 8.05 10.00
C GLU A 7 -7.28 8.08 11.53
N PRO A 8 -8.31 7.89 12.38
CA PRO A 8 -8.08 7.81 13.83
C PRO A 8 -7.26 6.58 14.21
N ILE A 9 -7.48 5.43 13.55
CA ILE A 9 -6.72 4.20 13.80
C ILE A 9 -5.24 4.39 13.44
N LEU A 10 -4.93 5.01 12.29
CA LEU A 10 -3.56 5.35 11.89
C LEU A 10 -2.86 6.23 12.94
N THR A 11 -3.61 7.15 13.56
CA THR A 11 -3.06 8.04 14.59
C THR A 11 -2.72 7.26 15.86
N GLU A 12 -3.59 6.35 16.29
CA GLU A 12 -3.34 5.52 17.48
C GLU A 12 -2.23 4.48 17.23
N VAL A 13 -2.19 3.84 16.07
CA VAL A 13 -1.13 2.87 15.74
C VAL A 13 0.24 3.54 15.65
N ARG A 14 0.32 4.79 15.14
CA ARG A 14 1.56 5.57 15.18
C ARG A 14 2.03 5.85 16.62
N LYS A 15 1.11 6.04 17.57
CA LYS A 15 1.47 6.23 18.99
C LYS A 15 1.93 4.92 19.64
N ALA A 16 1.40 3.79 19.18
CA ALA A 16 1.73 2.46 19.69
C ALA A 16 3.07 1.91 19.15
N ASP A 17 3.67 2.54 18.13
CA ASP A 17 4.90 2.10 17.42
C ASP A 17 4.83 0.65 16.87
N ASP A 18 3.62 0.18 16.56
CA ASP A 18 3.44 -1.10 15.87
C ASP A 18 3.69 -0.92 14.36
N LYS A 19 4.94 -1.15 13.97
CA LYS A 19 5.42 -0.94 12.59
C LYS A 19 4.78 -1.89 11.58
N LEU A 20 4.46 -3.12 11.98
CA LEU A 20 3.84 -4.11 11.08
C LEU A 20 2.41 -3.71 10.78
N LEU A 21 1.63 -3.41 11.82
CA LEU A 21 0.25 -2.96 11.66
C LEU A 21 0.17 -1.64 10.86
N LEU A 22 1.17 -0.77 11.02
CA LEU A 22 1.25 0.49 10.29
C LEU A 22 1.42 0.28 8.77
N VAL A 23 2.20 -0.72 8.35
CA VAL A 23 2.34 -1.10 6.93
C VAL A 23 0.99 -1.52 6.36
N GLU A 24 0.31 -2.45 7.04
CA GLU A 24 -1.00 -2.97 6.59
C GLU A 24 -2.06 -1.87 6.50
N LEU A 25 -2.08 -0.95 7.48
CA LEU A 25 -3.02 0.18 7.48
C LEU A 25 -2.76 1.15 6.32
N TYR A 26 -1.51 1.46 5.98
CA TYR A 26 -1.22 2.30 4.82
C TYR A 26 -1.57 1.61 3.50
N LEU A 27 -1.33 0.30 3.39
CA LEU A 27 -1.74 -0.48 2.23
C LEU A 27 -3.27 -0.47 2.08
N LEU A 28 -4.01 -0.66 3.18
CA LEU A 28 -5.46 -0.58 3.19
C LEU A 28 -5.96 0.83 2.84
N GLU A 29 -5.31 1.88 3.36
CA GLU A 29 -5.61 3.27 3.02
C GLU A 29 -5.40 3.53 1.52
N SER A 30 -4.33 2.99 0.93
CA SER A 30 -4.08 3.08 -0.51
C SER A 30 -5.22 2.44 -1.32
N LYS A 31 -5.62 1.21 -0.95
CA LYS A 31 -6.73 0.48 -1.60
C LYS A 31 -8.05 1.25 -1.51
N ILE A 32 -8.39 1.81 -0.34
CA ILE A 32 -9.60 2.62 -0.15
C ILE A 32 -9.56 3.87 -1.04
N ASN A 33 -8.45 4.61 -1.02
CA ASN A 33 -8.31 5.84 -1.81
C ASN A 33 -8.39 5.56 -3.32
N TYR A 34 -7.84 4.44 -3.78
CA TYR A 34 -8.00 4.01 -5.16
C TYR A 34 -9.46 3.75 -5.53
N ARG A 35 -10.22 3.06 -4.67
CA ARG A 35 -11.65 2.77 -4.90
C ARG A 35 -12.53 4.04 -4.97
N ILE A 36 -12.20 5.06 -4.19
CA ILE A 36 -12.90 6.37 -4.25
C ILE A 36 -12.32 7.32 -5.31
N ARG A 37 -11.43 6.81 -6.19
CA ARG A 37 -10.76 7.57 -7.27
C ARG A 37 -9.90 8.74 -6.79
N ASN A 38 -9.44 8.71 -5.54
CA ASN A 38 -8.44 9.64 -5.02
C ASN A 38 -7.03 9.09 -5.26
N PHE A 39 -6.58 9.16 -6.50
CA PHE A 39 -5.31 8.54 -6.92
C PHE A 39 -4.08 9.19 -6.28
N ALA A 40 -4.12 10.51 -6.04
CA ALA A 40 -3.03 11.22 -5.39
C ALA A 40 -2.80 10.70 -3.95
N LYS A 41 -3.88 10.58 -3.17
CA LYS A 41 -3.79 10.03 -1.80
C LYS A 41 -3.45 8.54 -1.82
N ALA A 42 -3.95 7.77 -2.79
CA ALA A 42 -3.60 6.35 -2.93
C ALA A 42 -2.08 6.15 -3.13
N LYS A 43 -1.45 6.91 -4.03
CA LYS A 43 0.01 6.86 -4.24
C LYS A 43 0.79 7.29 -3.01
N ALA A 44 0.34 8.32 -2.31
CA ALA A 44 0.95 8.78 -1.08
C ALA A 44 0.92 7.69 0.01
N SER A 45 -0.24 7.07 0.24
CA SER A 45 -0.40 5.97 1.20
C SER A 45 0.41 4.74 0.82
N LEU A 46 0.47 4.37 -0.47
CA LEU A 46 1.33 3.26 -0.93
C LEU A 46 2.81 3.55 -0.66
N THR A 47 3.25 4.79 -0.93
CA THR A 47 4.64 5.21 -0.66
C THR A 47 4.97 5.10 0.82
N ALA A 48 4.04 5.50 1.70
CA ALA A 48 4.18 5.33 3.14
C ALA A 48 4.23 3.84 3.53
N SER A 49 3.35 2.99 2.97
CA SER A 49 3.35 1.55 3.20
C SER A 49 4.71 0.92 2.88
N ARG A 50 5.25 1.20 1.69
CA ARG A 50 6.54 0.66 1.23
C ARG A 50 7.72 1.16 2.06
N ALA A 51 7.72 2.45 2.43
CA ALA A 51 8.76 3.01 3.29
C ALA A 51 8.79 2.34 4.68
N ASN A 52 7.62 2.04 5.24
CA ASN A 52 7.54 1.33 6.51
C ASN A 52 7.90 -0.16 6.36
N ALA A 53 7.51 -0.78 5.25
CA ALA A 53 7.84 -2.18 4.96
C ALA A 53 9.35 -2.39 4.81
N ASN A 54 10.10 -1.43 4.28
CA ASN A 54 11.56 -1.51 4.20
C ASN A 54 12.26 -1.43 5.58
N ASN A 55 11.57 -0.88 6.60
CA ASN A 55 12.11 -0.69 7.94
C ASN A 55 11.73 -1.83 8.91
N VAL A 56 10.94 -2.81 8.47
CA VAL A 56 10.50 -3.93 9.29
C VAL A 56 10.47 -5.21 8.45
N TYR A 57 10.81 -6.35 9.04
CA TYR A 57 10.71 -7.61 8.32
C TYR A 57 9.24 -7.98 8.10
N CYS A 58 8.75 -7.75 6.88
CA CYS A 58 7.38 -8.07 6.48
C CYS A 58 7.30 -9.49 5.92
N SER A 59 6.14 -10.14 6.10
CA SER A 59 5.85 -11.40 5.42
C SER A 59 5.90 -11.21 3.89
N PRO A 60 6.42 -12.20 3.12
CA PRO A 60 6.40 -12.17 1.66
C PRO A 60 5.02 -11.87 1.07
N SER A 61 3.95 -12.33 1.73
CA SER A 61 2.57 -12.07 1.31
C SER A 61 2.21 -10.58 1.33
N ILE A 62 2.68 -9.82 2.33
CA ILE A 62 2.40 -8.38 2.42
C ILE A 62 3.18 -7.63 1.35
N ILE A 63 4.43 -8.02 1.09
CA ILE A 63 5.27 -7.43 0.04
C ILE A 63 4.62 -7.65 -1.34
N ALA A 64 4.19 -8.88 -1.63
CA ALA A 64 3.45 -9.19 -2.86
C ALA A 64 2.18 -8.34 -3.02
N GLU A 65 1.44 -8.07 -1.94
CA GLU A 65 0.28 -7.18 -2.00
C GLU A 65 0.65 -5.70 -2.23
N ILE A 66 1.78 -5.23 -1.69
CA ILE A 66 2.31 -3.88 -1.93
C ILE A 66 2.66 -3.74 -3.42
N ASP A 67 3.34 -4.72 -3.99
CA ASP A 67 3.74 -4.72 -5.40
C ASP A 67 2.54 -4.83 -6.33
N LEU A 68 1.54 -5.66 -5.97
CA LEU A 68 0.27 -5.71 -6.69
C LEU A 68 -0.42 -4.34 -6.71
N MET A 69 -0.47 -3.66 -5.56
CA MET A 69 -1.08 -2.32 -5.46
C MET A 69 -0.28 -1.27 -6.25
N ALA A 70 1.05 -1.38 -6.30
CA ALA A 70 1.90 -0.55 -7.15
C ALA A 70 1.55 -0.77 -8.62
N GLY A 71 1.50 -2.02 -9.07
CA GLY A 71 1.13 -2.38 -10.45
C GLY A 71 -0.21 -1.78 -10.87
N ILE A 72 -1.24 -1.84 -10.01
CA ILE A 72 -2.56 -1.24 -10.26
C ILE A 72 -2.46 0.28 -10.45
N LEU A 73 -1.69 0.98 -9.62
CA LEU A 73 -1.55 2.44 -9.71
C LEU A 73 -0.74 2.87 -10.93
N TYR A 74 0.31 2.13 -11.31
CA TYR A 74 1.06 2.42 -12.54
C TYR A 74 0.25 2.12 -13.81
N ALA A 75 -0.57 1.06 -13.80
CA ALA A 75 -1.52 0.80 -14.89
C ALA A 75 -2.53 1.95 -15.05
N GLN A 76 -2.99 2.52 -13.92
CA GLN A 76 -3.89 3.66 -13.92
C GLN A 76 -3.26 4.91 -14.55
N ASP A 77 -1.94 5.08 -14.42
CA ASP A 77 -1.17 6.16 -15.06
C ASP A 77 -0.81 5.86 -16.52
N GLN A 78 -1.28 4.74 -17.07
CA GLN A 78 -0.92 4.25 -18.42
C GLN A 78 0.56 3.88 -18.58
N ASP A 79 1.30 3.73 -17.49
CA ASP A 79 2.65 3.17 -17.49
C ASP A 79 2.59 1.64 -17.37
N TYR A 80 2.18 1.01 -18.46
CA TYR A 80 2.01 -0.44 -18.53
C TYR A 80 3.33 -1.20 -18.43
N LYS A 81 4.45 -0.59 -18.82
CA LYS A 81 5.76 -1.24 -18.76
C LYS A 81 6.19 -1.43 -17.30
N THR A 82 6.11 -0.37 -16.51
CA THR A 82 6.44 -0.43 -15.08
C THR A 82 5.41 -1.25 -14.31
N SER A 83 4.13 -1.12 -14.67
CA SER A 83 3.04 -1.92 -14.09
C SER A 83 3.27 -3.43 -14.25
N TYR A 84 3.68 -3.88 -15.44
CA TYR A 84 4.02 -5.28 -15.69
C TYR A 84 5.11 -5.81 -14.75
N SER A 85 6.19 -5.04 -14.55
CA SER A 85 7.28 -5.42 -13.64
C SER A 85 6.78 -5.63 -12.21
N TYR A 86 5.95 -4.71 -11.70
CA TYR A 86 5.37 -4.85 -10.37
C TYR A 86 4.42 -6.05 -10.24
N PHE A 87 3.63 -6.36 -11.27
CA PHE A 87 2.80 -7.56 -11.26
C PHE A 87 3.63 -8.85 -11.30
N TYR A 88 4.76 -8.83 -11.98
CA TYR A 88 5.67 -9.97 -12.00
C TYR A 88 6.33 -10.20 -10.63
N GLU A 89 6.82 -9.13 -10.00
CA GLU A 89 7.38 -9.16 -8.64
C GLU A 89 6.34 -9.61 -7.59
N ALA A 90 5.07 -9.25 -7.77
CA ALA A 90 3.99 -9.71 -6.91
C ALA A 90 3.67 -11.22 -7.06
N LEU A 91 4.01 -11.82 -8.21
CA LEU A 91 3.74 -13.23 -8.51
C LEU A 91 4.88 -14.16 -8.10
N GLU A 92 6.13 -13.71 -8.20
CA GLU A 92 7.32 -14.51 -7.85
C GLU A 92 7.31 -15.15 -6.44
N PRO A 93 6.72 -14.53 -5.39
CA PRO A 93 6.66 -15.08 -4.04
C PRO A 93 5.55 -16.13 -3.81
N LEU A 94 4.67 -16.38 -4.78
CA LEU A 94 3.55 -17.35 -4.71
C LEU A 94 3.98 -18.76 -5.13
#